data_AF-A0A5D0MBP6-F1
#
_entry.id   AF-A0A5D0MBP6-F1
#
_cell.length_a   1.000
_cell.length_b   1.000
_cell.length_c   1.000
_cell.angle_alpha   90.00
_cell.angle_beta   90.00
_cell.angle_gamma   90.00
#
_symmetry.space_group_name_H-M   'P 1'
#
loop_
_entity.id
_entity.type
_entity.pdbx_description
1 polymer ?
#
loop_
_entity_poly.entity_id
_entity_poly.type
_entity_poly.pdbx_seq_one_letter_code
_entity_poly.pdbx_strand_id
1 'polypeptide(L)'
;MEEIFVIKNDGKKYPFSRGIMSRSLTRSGISVEGSYDIVRSIKKNLVDRNIKKIESQELVKKISKELQKRGRILEEKYFRVSRQMKYFKKPIFILIGGGSGVGKSTISSAIGHRLGINRVIGTDTIREIMRSILTSNLVPTLHESSFKAGEKIETSLVQDKLIYGFEQQISLVSQGVSSVLKRGIKEGLNMVINGVHIVPGFLNRKIIENKGVVFHYILDVPKTEEHIRNFYSREEDSLRDPNKYIKEIDDIRKLQNYIIRRAKKRKIPVIKNVNFEKTMKTILEDIVDKLEKEL
;
A
#
# COMPACT_ATOMS: atom_id res chain seq x y z
N MET A 1 33.41 25.95 -3.31
CA MET A 1 32.18 25.49 -2.62
C MET A 1 32.61 24.71 -1.39
N GLU A 2 32.22 25.13 -0.19
CA GLU A 2 32.55 24.36 1.01
C GLU A 2 31.84 23.00 0.98
N GLU A 3 32.62 21.94 1.11
CA GLU A 3 32.15 20.57 1.03
C GLU A 3 31.73 20.08 2.42
N ILE A 4 30.42 19.87 2.61
CA ILE A 4 29.84 19.36 3.85
C ILE A 4 29.70 17.84 3.74
N PHE A 5 30.15 17.11 4.76
CA PHE A 5 30.04 15.66 4.83
C PHE A 5 29.00 15.21 5.85
N VAL A 6 28.22 14.20 5.49
CA VAL A 6 27.28 13.49 6.38
C VAL A 6 27.93 12.19 6.83
N ILE A 7 28.07 12.01 8.14
CA ILE A 7 28.58 10.80 8.77
C ILE A 7 27.41 9.86 9.02
N LYS A 8 27.50 8.61 8.55
CA LYS A 8 26.50 7.57 8.79
C LYS A 8 26.81 6.81 10.08
N ASN A 9 25.83 6.05 10.57
CA ASN A 9 25.99 5.24 11.78
C ASN A 9 27.14 4.22 11.69
N ASP A 10 27.57 3.82 10.49
CA ASP A 10 28.71 2.94 10.24
C ASP A 10 30.04 3.70 10.12
N GLY A 11 30.07 4.99 10.47
CA GLY A 11 31.24 5.87 10.40
C GLY A 11 31.60 6.35 8.99
N LYS A 12 30.94 5.85 7.94
CA LYS A 12 31.23 6.25 6.56
C LYS A 12 30.79 7.68 6.30
N LYS A 13 31.64 8.40 5.56
CA LYS A 13 31.44 9.80 5.17
C LYS A 13 30.90 9.87 3.75
N TYR A 14 29.82 10.62 3.58
CA TYR A 14 29.21 10.87 2.28
C TYR A 14 29.07 12.39 2.06
N PRO A 15 29.23 12.91 0.84
CA PRO A 15 28.97 14.31 0.57
C PRO A 15 27.48 14.64 0.83
N PHE A 16 27.21 15.86 1.30
CA PHE A 16 25.85 16.39 1.46
C PHE A 16 25.16 16.42 0.08
N SER A 17 24.28 15.46 -0.18
CA SER A 17 23.55 15.38 -1.45
C SER A 17 22.18 16.04 -1.33
N ARG A 18 22.02 17.18 -2.01
CA ARG A 18 20.73 17.86 -2.11
C ARG A 18 19.65 16.99 -2.73
N GLY A 19 19.98 16.29 -3.83
CA GLY A 19 19.03 15.44 -4.54
C GLY A 19 18.51 14.28 -3.69
N ILE A 20 19.38 13.60 -2.93
CA ILE A 20 18.96 12.51 -2.04
C ILE A 20 18.03 13.04 -0.93
N MET A 21 18.33 14.19 -0.35
CA MET A 21 17.51 14.78 0.71
C MET A 21 16.18 15.30 0.17
N SER A 22 16.19 16.01 -0.94
CA SER A 22 14.97 16.48 -1.61
C SER A 22 14.06 15.29 -1.94
N ARG A 23 14.61 14.20 -2.47
CA ARG A 23 13.83 12.98 -2.75
C ARG A 23 13.25 12.34 -1.48
N SER A 24 13.93 12.43 -0.35
CA SER A 24 13.42 11.93 0.93
C SER A 24 12.25 12.78 1.44
N LEU A 25 12.29 14.10 1.22
CA LEU A 25 11.25 15.05 1.61
C LEU A 25 10.04 14.99 0.68
N THR A 26 10.25 14.81 -0.62
CA THR A 26 9.12 14.67 -1.56
C THR A 26 8.30 13.43 -1.26
N ARG A 27 8.96 12.32 -0.89
CA ARG A 27 8.27 11.11 -0.40
C ARG A 27 7.41 11.39 0.82
N SER A 28 7.82 12.28 1.73
CA SER A 28 7.06 12.54 2.95
C SER A 28 5.88 13.50 2.78
N GLY A 29 5.59 14.00 1.58
CA GLY A 29 4.42 14.90 1.38
C GLY A 29 4.73 16.14 0.58
N ILE A 30 6.00 16.52 0.55
CA ILE A 30 6.41 17.89 0.23
C ILE A 30 6.56 18.06 -1.28
N SER A 31 6.20 19.24 -1.82
CA SER A 31 6.44 19.54 -3.22
C SER A 31 7.93 19.50 -3.55
N VAL A 32 8.26 19.39 -4.85
CA VAL A 32 9.64 19.36 -5.31
C VAL A 32 10.34 20.66 -4.95
N GLU A 33 9.68 21.80 -5.21
CA GLU A 33 10.15 23.15 -4.91
C GLU A 33 10.38 23.31 -3.41
N GLY A 34 9.36 22.98 -2.60
CA GLY A 34 9.44 23.07 -1.15
C GLY A 34 10.54 22.19 -0.56
N SER A 35 10.78 21.01 -1.16
CA SER A 35 11.86 20.11 -0.74
C SER A 35 13.24 20.72 -1.01
N TYR A 36 13.45 21.31 -2.18
CA TYR A 36 14.69 22.02 -2.49
C TYR A 36 14.91 23.24 -1.59
N ASP A 37 13.85 24.00 -1.29
CA ASP A 37 13.93 25.16 -0.42
C ASP A 37 14.32 24.80 1.01
N ILE A 38 13.74 23.72 1.56
CA ILE A 38 14.10 23.20 2.89
C ILE A 38 15.56 22.76 2.90
N VAL A 39 16.00 21.98 1.91
CA VAL A 39 17.38 21.50 1.83
C VAL A 39 18.37 22.65 1.66
N ARG A 40 18.01 23.68 0.91
CA ARG A 40 18.80 24.91 0.74
C ARG A 40 18.92 25.67 2.06
N SER A 41 17.82 25.84 2.78
CA SER A 41 17.79 26.46 4.11
C SER A 41 18.72 25.73 5.09
N ILE A 42 18.62 24.40 5.15
CA ILE A 42 19.49 23.56 6.00
C ILE A 42 20.95 23.71 5.60
N LYS A 43 21.28 23.63 4.31
CA LYS A 43 22.67 23.78 3.84
C LYS A 43 23.23 25.15 4.20
N LYS A 44 22.47 26.22 3.99
CA LYS A 44 22.87 27.59 4.36
C LYS A 44 23.17 27.67 5.85
N ASN A 45 22.29 27.14 6.70
CA ASN A 45 22.50 27.12 8.15
C ASN A 45 23.78 26.37 8.59
N LEU A 46 24.17 25.30 7.88
CA LEU A 46 25.41 24.58 8.15
C LEU A 46 26.65 25.39 7.76
N VAL A 47 26.61 26.04 6.59
CA VAL A 47 27.70 26.92 6.11
C VAL A 47 27.87 28.12 7.04
N ASP A 48 26.78 28.81 7.38
CA ASP A 48 26.82 29.99 8.27
C ASP A 48 27.38 29.66 9.66
N ARG A 49 27.32 28.39 10.09
CA ARG A 49 27.85 27.89 11.36
C ARG A 49 29.22 27.20 11.22
N ASN A 50 29.83 27.24 10.03
CA ASN A 50 31.10 26.58 9.71
C ASN A 50 31.11 25.07 10.01
N ILE A 51 29.95 24.40 9.85
CA ILE A 51 29.80 22.96 10.10
C ILE A 51 30.18 22.18 8.84
N LYS A 52 31.38 21.61 8.84
CA LYS A 52 31.91 20.79 7.72
C LYS A 52 31.52 19.32 7.78
N LYS A 53 31.13 18.82 8.95
CA LYS A 53 30.75 17.42 9.18
C LYS A 53 29.51 17.39 10.08
N ILE A 54 28.53 16.56 9.73
CA ILE A 54 27.31 16.39 10.51
C ILE A 54 26.91 14.91 10.59
N GLU A 55 26.51 14.46 11.77
CA GLU A 55 25.97 13.12 11.95
C GLU A 55 24.61 12.96 11.27
N SER A 56 24.35 11.80 10.66
CA SER A 56 23.10 11.56 9.93
C SER A 56 21.87 11.69 10.84
N GLN A 57 21.99 11.42 12.14
CA GLN A 57 20.90 11.58 13.09
C GLN A 57 20.64 13.05 13.42
N GLU A 58 21.70 13.85 13.55
CA GLU A 58 21.58 15.29 13.79
C GLU A 58 20.97 16.00 12.58
N LEU A 59 21.38 15.61 11.36
CA LEU A 59 20.79 16.13 10.14
C LEU A 59 19.29 15.86 10.06
N VAL A 60 18.86 14.64 10.41
CA VAL A 60 17.42 14.29 10.49
C VAL A 60 16.71 15.18 11.51
N LYS A 61 17.28 15.40 12.71
CA LYS A 61 16.70 16.30 13.72
C LYS A 61 16.57 17.74 13.22
N LYS A 62 17.57 18.26 12.49
CA LYS A 62 17.51 19.61 11.89
C LYS A 62 16.41 19.71 10.84
N ILE A 63 16.27 18.71 9.98
CA ILE A 63 15.20 18.66 8.98
C ILE A 63 13.82 18.61 9.65
N SER A 64 13.63 17.75 10.65
CA SER A 64 12.36 17.69 11.40
C SER A 64 11.99 19.04 12.02
N LYS A 65 12.95 19.73 12.66
CA LYS A 65 12.71 21.07 13.21
C LYS A 65 12.33 22.09 12.14
N GLU A 66 12.97 22.04 10.97
CA GLU A 66 12.66 22.94 9.85
C GLU A 66 11.25 22.68 9.29
N LEU A 67 10.82 21.41 9.23
CA LEU A 67 9.45 21.05 8.83
C LEU A 67 8.41 21.59 9.81
N GLN A 68 8.63 21.38 11.11
CA GLN A 68 7.74 21.87 12.16
C GLN A 68 7.63 23.41 12.16
N LYS A 69 8.75 24.12 11.99
CA LYS A 69 8.77 25.58 11.85
C LYS A 69 7.93 26.10 10.69
N ARG A 70 7.80 25.30 9.62
CA ARG A 70 7.01 25.62 8.42
C ARG A 70 5.57 25.12 8.52
N GLY A 71 5.12 24.65 9.69
CA GLY A 71 3.77 24.12 9.91
C GLY A 71 3.51 22.73 9.30
N ARG A 72 4.55 22.04 8.82
CA ARG A 72 4.46 20.74 8.13
C ARG A 72 4.50 19.56 9.10
N ILE A 73 3.55 19.54 10.04
CA ILE A 73 3.54 18.57 11.14
C ILE A 73 3.36 17.14 10.61
N LEU A 74 2.42 16.94 9.67
CA LEU A 74 2.15 15.60 9.11
C LEU A 74 3.31 15.10 8.26
N GLU A 75 3.88 15.95 7.40
CA GLU A 75 5.01 15.57 6.56
C GLU A 75 6.28 15.33 7.37
N GLU A 76 6.46 16.02 8.50
CA GLU A 76 7.52 15.71 9.46
C GLU A 76 7.34 14.33 10.07
N LYS A 77 6.11 13.99 10.47
CA LYS A 77 5.77 12.68 11.01
C LYS A 77 6.10 11.57 10.01
N TYR A 78 5.68 11.74 8.76
CA TYR A 78 5.97 10.81 7.66
C TYR A 78 7.47 10.71 7.37
N PHE A 79 8.18 11.84 7.37
CA PHE A 79 9.63 11.88 7.19
C PHE A 79 10.34 11.08 8.29
N ARG A 80 9.96 11.26 9.56
CA ARG A 80 10.60 10.57 10.67
C ARG A 80 10.34 9.06 10.65
N VAL A 81 9.08 8.64 10.52
CA VAL A 81 8.73 7.21 10.51
C VAL A 81 9.37 6.48 9.34
N SER A 82 9.32 7.03 8.11
CA SER A 82 9.96 6.40 6.94
C SER A 82 11.47 6.19 7.13
N ARG A 83 12.15 7.07 7.88
CA ARG A 83 13.57 6.94 8.21
C ARG A 83 13.85 5.90 9.29
N GLN A 84 12.87 5.64 10.15
CA GLN A 84 12.94 4.65 11.22
C GLN A 84 12.54 3.26 10.75
N MET A 85 11.72 3.14 9.69
CA MET A 85 11.26 1.86 9.12
C MET A 85 12.36 0.83 8.83
N LYS A 86 13.57 1.28 8.46
CA LYS A 86 14.73 0.41 8.22
C LYS A 86 15.35 -0.20 9.49
N TYR A 87 14.98 0.28 10.67
CA TYR A 87 15.45 -0.24 11.96
C TYR A 87 14.43 -1.15 12.64
N PHE A 88 13.24 -1.33 12.05
CA PHE A 88 12.27 -2.28 12.56
C PHE A 88 12.81 -3.70 12.42
N LYS A 89 12.78 -4.45 13.53
CA LYS A 89 13.19 -5.87 13.54
C LYS A 89 12.20 -6.77 12.79
N LYS A 90 10.96 -6.30 12.61
CA LYS A 90 9.89 -7.04 11.95
C LYS A 90 9.51 -6.35 10.64
N PRO A 91 9.30 -7.10 9.54
CA PRO A 91 8.82 -6.51 8.30
C PRO A 91 7.40 -5.97 8.45
N ILE A 92 7.10 -4.96 7.64
CA ILE A 92 5.82 -4.27 7.59
C ILE A 92 5.04 -4.73 6.36
N PHE A 93 3.84 -5.24 6.58
CA PHE A 93 2.91 -5.68 5.53
C PHE A 93 1.67 -4.80 5.53
N ILE A 94 1.36 -4.19 4.39
CA ILE A 94 0.16 -3.38 4.21
C ILE A 94 -0.76 -4.08 3.22
N LEU A 95 -1.91 -4.55 3.69
CA LEU A 95 -2.89 -5.30 2.92
C LEU A 95 -4.06 -4.39 2.53
N ILE A 96 -4.32 -4.23 1.23
CA ILE A 96 -5.37 -3.35 0.70
C ILE A 96 -6.36 -4.17 -0.15
N GLY A 97 -7.52 -4.45 0.43
CA GLY A 97 -8.61 -5.17 -0.22
C GLY A 97 -9.73 -4.28 -0.75
N GLY A 98 -10.69 -4.89 -1.44
CA GLY A 98 -11.88 -4.23 -1.99
C GLY A 98 -12.25 -4.70 -3.40
N GLY A 99 -13.46 -4.37 -3.85
CA GLY A 99 -14.03 -4.79 -5.15
C GLY A 99 -13.22 -4.32 -6.36
N SER A 100 -13.48 -4.86 -7.56
CA SER A 100 -12.87 -4.33 -8.80
C SER A 100 -13.19 -2.83 -8.94
N GLY A 101 -12.29 -2.00 -9.48
CA GLY A 101 -12.59 -0.58 -9.73
C GLY A 101 -12.59 0.37 -8.52
N VAL A 102 -12.30 -0.08 -7.30
CA VAL A 102 -12.30 0.80 -6.10
C VAL A 102 -11.01 1.60 -5.87
N GLY A 103 -10.06 1.60 -6.82
CA GLY A 103 -8.81 2.37 -6.72
C GLY A 103 -7.67 1.73 -5.88
N LYS A 104 -7.71 0.40 -5.65
CA LYS A 104 -6.69 -0.32 -4.85
C LYS A 104 -5.26 -0.12 -5.34
N SER A 105 -5.01 -0.31 -6.63
CA SER A 105 -3.66 -0.22 -7.21
C SER A 105 -3.07 1.18 -7.04
N THR A 106 -3.87 2.21 -7.30
CA THR A 106 -3.49 3.63 -7.17
C THR A 106 -3.11 3.97 -5.72
N ILE A 107 -3.98 3.65 -4.77
CA ILE A 107 -3.72 3.89 -3.33
C ILE A 107 -2.50 3.08 -2.85
N SER A 108 -2.36 1.83 -3.28
CA SER A 108 -1.25 0.97 -2.88
C SER A 108 0.10 1.46 -3.40
N SER A 109 0.15 1.89 -4.66
CA SER A 109 1.35 2.48 -5.27
C SER A 109 1.75 3.77 -4.55
N ALA A 110 0.77 4.65 -4.27
CA ALA A 110 1.00 5.89 -3.56
C ALA A 110 1.50 5.66 -2.12
N ILE A 111 0.89 4.73 -1.37
CA ILE A 111 1.36 4.37 -0.01
C ILE A 111 2.77 3.80 -0.07
N GLY A 112 3.04 2.88 -1.01
CA GLY A 112 4.37 2.31 -1.21
C GLY A 112 5.41 3.39 -1.47
N HIS A 113 5.12 4.32 -2.37
CA HIS A 113 6.00 5.45 -2.66
C HIS A 113 6.24 6.35 -1.44
N ARG A 114 5.18 6.71 -0.69
CA ARG A 114 5.24 7.57 0.50
C ARG A 114 6.08 6.96 1.62
N LEU A 115 5.94 5.65 1.85
CA LEU A 115 6.66 4.92 2.90
C LEU A 115 8.02 4.36 2.44
N GLY A 116 8.39 4.52 1.16
CA GLY A 116 9.60 3.94 0.60
C GLY A 116 9.57 2.41 0.48
N ILE A 117 8.36 1.82 0.41
CA ILE A 117 8.15 0.40 0.16
C ILE A 117 8.01 0.18 -1.35
N ASN A 118 9.08 -0.30 -1.98
CA ASN A 118 9.11 -0.53 -3.42
C ASN A 118 8.36 -1.80 -3.87
N ARG A 119 8.00 -2.69 -2.94
CA ARG A 119 7.34 -3.97 -3.24
C ARG A 119 5.84 -3.82 -3.13
N VAL A 120 5.19 -3.44 -4.22
CA VAL A 120 3.73 -3.38 -4.33
C VAL A 120 3.26 -4.54 -5.20
N ILE A 121 2.54 -5.50 -4.63
CA ILE A 121 2.14 -6.76 -5.30
C ILE A 121 0.61 -6.81 -5.42
N GLY A 122 0.13 -7.06 -6.64
CA GLY A 122 -1.29 -7.33 -6.90
C GLY A 122 -1.63 -8.81 -6.74
N THR A 123 -2.76 -9.14 -6.09
CA THR A 123 -3.21 -10.54 -6.02
C THR A 123 -3.57 -11.11 -7.39
N ASP A 124 -3.92 -10.25 -8.36
CA ASP A 124 -4.20 -10.68 -9.72
C ASP A 124 -2.96 -11.30 -10.38
N THR A 125 -1.76 -10.80 -10.09
CA THR A 125 -0.49 -11.40 -10.56
C THR A 125 -0.28 -12.80 -9.97
N ILE A 126 -0.59 -12.98 -8.68
CA ILE A 126 -0.52 -14.30 -8.03
C ILE A 126 -1.52 -15.26 -8.70
N ARG A 127 -2.75 -14.78 -8.94
CA ARG A 127 -3.77 -15.55 -9.63
C ARG A 127 -3.36 -15.91 -11.06
N GLU A 128 -2.75 -14.99 -11.81
CA GLU A 128 -2.26 -15.24 -13.17
C GLU A 128 -1.19 -16.34 -13.21
N ILE A 129 -0.24 -16.32 -12.27
CA ILE A 129 0.76 -17.39 -12.14
C ILE A 129 0.11 -18.72 -11.78
N MET A 130 -0.85 -18.74 -10.85
CA MET A 130 -1.56 -19.97 -10.51
C MET A 130 -2.37 -20.51 -11.70
N ARG A 131 -2.99 -19.62 -12.48
CA ARG A 131 -3.81 -19.93 -13.66
C ARG A 131 -2.98 -20.51 -14.82
N SER A 132 -1.70 -20.15 -14.95
CA SER A 132 -0.84 -20.74 -15.98
C SER A 132 -0.40 -22.17 -15.65
N ILE A 133 -0.41 -22.55 -14.37
CA ILE A 133 -0.03 -23.88 -13.89
C ILE A 133 -1.26 -24.79 -13.77
N LEU A 134 -2.38 -24.27 -13.27
CA LEU A 134 -3.61 -25.01 -13.02
C LEU A 134 -4.59 -24.81 -14.17
N THR A 135 -4.98 -25.89 -14.84
CA THR A 135 -5.89 -25.84 -16.00
C THR A 135 -7.31 -25.43 -15.60
N SER A 136 -8.08 -24.91 -16.56
CA SER A 136 -9.47 -24.49 -16.36
C SER A 136 -10.40 -25.65 -16.00
N ASN A 137 -10.10 -26.87 -16.44
CA ASN A 137 -10.86 -28.07 -16.10
C ASN A 137 -10.64 -28.48 -14.64
N LEU A 138 -9.44 -28.26 -14.09
CA LEU A 138 -9.12 -28.60 -12.71
C LEU A 138 -9.63 -27.53 -11.74
N VAL A 139 -9.43 -26.26 -12.07
CA VAL A 139 -9.81 -25.14 -11.19
C VAL A 139 -10.48 -24.01 -11.98
N PRO A 140 -11.75 -24.17 -12.39
CA PRO A 140 -12.44 -23.21 -13.25
C PRO A 140 -12.48 -21.78 -12.67
N THR A 141 -12.62 -21.65 -11.35
CA THR A 141 -12.74 -20.35 -10.67
C THR A 141 -11.50 -19.48 -10.79
N LEU A 142 -10.30 -20.03 -11.01
CA LEU A 142 -9.09 -19.23 -11.24
C LEU A 142 -9.05 -18.57 -12.63
N HIS A 143 -9.78 -19.13 -13.58
CA HIS A 143 -9.80 -18.69 -14.98
C HIS A 143 -10.83 -17.59 -15.24
N GLU A 144 -11.81 -17.45 -14.34
CA GLU A 144 -12.85 -16.42 -14.44
C GLU A 144 -12.48 -15.12 -13.71
N SER A 145 -13.10 -14.01 -14.13
CA SER A 145 -13.12 -12.79 -13.32
C SER A 145 -13.78 -13.07 -11.97
N SER A 146 -13.37 -12.34 -10.92
CA SER A 146 -13.94 -12.54 -9.58
C SER A 146 -15.47 -12.39 -9.57
N PHE A 147 -15.99 -11.42 -10.34
CA PHE A 147 -17.43 -11.16 -10.50
C PHE A 147 -18.17 -12.17 -11.39
N LYS A 148 -17.47 -13.14 -11.99
CA LYS A 148 -18.04 -14.26 -12.77
C LYS A 148 -17.72 -15.64 -12.18
N ALA A 149 -17.10 -15.68 -11.00
CA ALA A 149 -16.57 -16.92 -10.43
C ALA A 149 -17.67 -17.98 -10.15
N GLY A 150 -18.95 -17.60 -10.16
CA GLY A 150 -20.09 -18.49 -10.00
C GLY A 150 -20.66 -19.10 -11.27
N GLU A 151 -20.30 -18.62 -12.47
CA GLU A 151 -20.96 -19.02 -13.73
C GLU A 151 -20.82 -20.52 -14.04
N LYS A 152 -19.68 -21.12 -13.67
CA LYS A 152 -19.37 -22.55 -13.93
C LYS A 152 -19.81 -23.51 -12.82
N ILE A 153 -20.64 -23.04 -11.88
CA ILE A 153 -21.09 -23.85 -10.74
C ILE A 153 -22.47 -24.44 -11.04
N GLU A 154 -22.51 -25.71 -11.42
CA GLU A 154 -23.70 -26.45 -11.85
C GLU A 154 -24.32 -27.27 -10.71
N THR A 155 -24.54 -26.65 -9.55
CA THR A 155 -25.26 -27.29 -8.43
C THR A 155 -26.36 -26.39 -7.88
N SER A 156 -27.50 -26.98 -7.55
CA SER A 156 -28.62 -26.32 -6.87
C SER A 156 -28.41 -26.19 -5.36
N LEU A 157 -27.40 -26.86 -4.79
CA LEU A 157 -27.10 -26.86 -3.36
C LEU A 157 -26.54 -25.53 -2.86
N VAL A 158 -26.07 -24.67 -3.76
CA VAL A 158 -25.47 -23.38 -3.45
C VAL A 158 -26.42 -22.25 -3.86
N GLN A 159 -26.96 -21.53 -2.88
CA GLN A 159 -27.88 -20.42 -3.11
C GLN A 159 -27.20 -19.23 -3.82
N ASP A 160 -26.01 -18.84 -3.38
CA ASP A 160 -25.27 -17.72 -3.97
C ASP A 160 -23.99 -18.21 -4.65
N LYS A 161 -24.15 -18.67 -5.89
CA LYS A 161 -23.06 -19.22 -6.72
C LYS A 161 -21.92 -18.22 -6.91
N LEU A 162 -22.23 -16.93 -7.07
CA LEU A 162 -21.23 -15.89 -7.23
C LEU A 162 -20.34 -15.80 -5.99
N ILE A 163 -20.95 -15.67 -4.81
CA ILE A 163 -20.20 -15.57 -3.56
C ILE A 163 -19.42 -16.85 -3.30
N TYR A 164 -20.04 -18.02 -3.48
CA TYR A 164 -19.36 -19.29 -3.28
C TYR A 164 -18.16 -19.45 -4.22
N GLY A 165 -18.32 -19.22 -5.52
CA GLY A 165 -17.22 -19.28 -6.49
C GLY A 165 -16.10 -18.28 -6.17
N PHE A 166 -16.47 -17.08 -5.73
CA PHE A 166 -15.52 -16.07 -5.29
C PHE A 166 -14.76 -16.52 -4.03
N GLU A 167 -15.42 -17.11 -3.03
CA GLU A 167 -14.76 -17.66 -1.83
C GLU A 167 -13.78 -18.78 -2.17
N GLN A 168 -14.10 -19.65 -3.14
CA GLN A 168 -13.17 -20.66 -3.65
C GLN A 168 -11.94 -20.01 -4.28
N GLN A 169 -12.15 -19.02 -5.16
CA GLN A 169 -11.06 -18.27 -5.79
C GLN A 169 -10.18 -17.58 -4.75
N ILE A 170 -10.78 -16.91 -3.75
CA ILE A 170 -10.05 -16.27 -2.65
C ILE A 170 -9.23 -17.29 -1.86
N SER A 171 -9.81 -18.44 -1.51
CA SER A 171 -9.17 -19.46 -0.70
C SER A 171 -7.88 -19.96 -1.34
N LEU A 172 -7.90 -20.16 -2.66
CA LEU A 172 -6.73 -20.57 -3.44
C LEU A 172 -5.68 -19.45 -3.53
N VAL A 173 -6.08 -18.26 -3.97
CA VAL A 173 -5.14 -17.13 -4.14
C VAL A 173 -4.53 -16.69 -2.80
N SER A 174 -5.26 -16.83 -1.70
CA SER A 174 -4.78 -16.55 -0.34
C SER A 174 -3.63 -17.46 0.09
N GLN A 175 -3.50 -18.67 -0.49
CA GLN A 175 -2.32 -19.52 -0.26
C GLN A 175 -1.08 -18.93 -0.93
N GLY A 176 -1.21 -18.43 -2.16
CA GLY A 176 -0.14 -17.71 -2.85
C GLY A 176 0.28 -16.45 -2.08
N VAL A 177 -0.69 -15.64 -1.61
CA VAL A 177 -0.43 -14.47 -0.76
C VAL A 177 0.30 -14.88 0.52
N SER A 178 -0.12 -15.97 1.16
CA SER A 178 0.51 -16.51 2.36
C SER A 178 1.98 -16.90 2.11
N SER A 179 2.29 -17.50 0.97
CA SER A 179 3.67 -17.83 0.58
C SER A 179 4.53 -16.58 0.36
N VAL A 180 3.98 -15.53 -0.26
CA VAL A 180 4.67 -14.24 -0.42
C VAL A 180 4.97 -13.61 0.95
N LEU A 181 4.01 -13.62 1.88
CA LEU A 181 4.20 -13.09 3.23
C LEU A 181 5.23 -13.90 4.03
N LYS A 182 5.21 -15.25 3.95
CA LYS A 182 6.24 -16.10 4.57
C LYS A 182 7.64 -15.73 4.10
N ARG A 183 7.80 -15.52 2.78
CA ARG A 183 9.06 -15.08 2.20
C ARG A 183 9.45 -13.68 2.70
N GLY A 184 8.50 -12.76 2.74
CA GLY A 184 8.71 -11.42 3.29
C GLY A 184 9.21 -11.45 4.75
N ILE A 185 8.71 -12.37 5.56
CA ILE A 185 9.21 -12.61 6.94
C ILE A 185 10.64 -13.12 6.91
N LYS A 186 10.90 -14.17 6.13
CA LYS A 186 12.23 -14.80 6.04
C LYS A 186 13.32 -13.82 5.59
N GLU A 187 13.00 -12.93 4.67
CA GLU A 187 13.95 -12.00 4.05
C GLU A 187 13.88 -10.57 4.63
N GLY A 188 13.01 -10.30 5.61
CA GLY A 188 12.84 -8.98 6.21
C GLY A 188 12.30 -7.91 5.25
N LEU A 189 11.42 -8.30 4.32
CA LEU A 189 10.94 -7.42 3.26
C LEU A 189 9.64 -6.72 3.65
N ASN A 190 9.65 -5.38 3.63
CA ASN A 190 8.43 -4.57 3.69
C ASN A 190 7.68 -4.67 2.35
N MET A 191 6.35 -4.81 2.39
CA MET A 191 5.52 -5.01 1.20
C MET A 191 4.12 -4.40 1.34
N VAL A 192 3.58 -3.91 0.22
CA VAL A 192 2.15 -3.60 0.06
C VAL A 192 1.53 -4.69 -0.81
N ILE A 193 0.49 -5.38 -0.34
CA ILE A 193 -0.23 -6.38 -1.13
C ILE A 193 -1.66 -5.88 -1.32
N ASN A 194 -2.12 -5.84 -2.57
CA ASN A 194 -3.43 -5.31 -2.90
C ASN A 194 -4.22 -6.23 -3.82
N GLY A 195 -5.54 -6.21 -3.72
CA GLY A 195 -6.39 -6.91 -4.67
C GLY A 195 -7.71 -7.39 -4.12
N VAL A 196 -8.56 -7.92 -5.01
CA VAL A 196 -9.92 -8.36 -4.65
C VAL A 196 -9.90 -9.58 -3.72
N HIS A 197 -8.82 -10.37 -3.76
CA HIS A 197 -8.64 -11.56 -2.92
C HIS A 197 -8.15 -11.23 -1.49
N ILE A 198 -7.80 -9.97 -1.19
CA ILE A 198 -7.47 -9.54 0.17
C ILE A 198 -8.79 -9.34 0.93
N VAL A 199 -9.34 -10.44 1.45
CA VAL A 199 -10.64 -10.44 2.14
C VAL A 199 -10.47 -10.88 3.60
N PRO A 200 -11.00 -10.11 4.58
CA PRO A 200 -10.98 -10.47 5.98
C PRO A 200 -11.69 -11.80 6.19
N GLY A 201 -10.93 -12.85 6.46
CA GLY A 201 -11.50 -14.17 6.22
C GLY A 201 -10.47 -15.24 6.11
N PHE A 202 -9.67 -15.05 5.07
CA PHE A 202 -9.11 -16.13 4.29
C PHE A 202 -7.58 -16.21 4.41
N LEU A 203 -6.94 -15.10 4.78
CA LEU A 203 -5.51 -15.12 5.06
C LEU A 203 -5.25 -15.80 6.41
N ASN A 204 -4.36 -16.80 6.41
CA ASN A 204 -3.94 -17.48 7.62
C ASN A 204 -3.05 -16.55 8.47
N ARG A 205 -3.65 -15.91 9.48
CA ARG A 205 -2.98 -14.95 10.36
C ARG A 205 -1.83 -15.56 11.18
N LYS A 206 -1.86 -16.86 11.48
CA LYS A 206 -0.78 -17.52 12.24
C LYS A 206 0.59 -17.41 11.55
N ILE A 207 0.59 -17.21 10.23
CA ILE A 207 1.81 -17.05 9.44
C ILE A 207 2.54 -15.74 9.77
N ILE A 208 1.76 -14.68 10.00
CA ILE A 208 2.25 -13.32 10.23
C ILE A 208 2.29 -12.95 11.72
N GLU A 209 1.57 -13.71 12.55
CA GLU A 209 1.44 -13.48 13.99
C GLU A 209 2.81 -13.41 14.67
N ASN A 210 3.04 -12.30 15.38
CA ASN A 210 4.29 -11.95 16.06
C ASN A 210 5.56 -11.84 15.19
N LYS A 211 5.47 -12.11 13.88
CA LYS A 211 6.61 -12.14 12.95
C LYS A 211 6.66 -10.96 11.98
N GLY A 212 5.59 -10.17 11.90
CA GLY A 212 5.49 -8.96 11.07
C GLY A 212 4.49 -7.96 11.67
N VAL A 213 4.64 -6.69 11.33
CA VAL A 213 3.63 -5.67 11.61
C VAL A 213 2.66 -5.63 10.44
N VAL A 214 1.37 -5.86 10.69
CA VAL A 214 0.37 -5.98 9.62
C VAL A 214 -0.72 -4.94 9.73
N PHE A 215 -0.88 -4.20 8.65
CA PHE A 215 -1.98 -3.27 8.40
C PHE A 215 -2.93 -3.89 7.39
N HIS A 216 -4.24 -3.76 7.61
CA HIS A 216 -5.24 -4.29 6.69
C HIS A 216 -6.37 -3.28 6.56
N TYR A 217 -6.63 -2.84 5.34
CA TYR A 217 -7.68 -1.90 4.99
C TYR A 217 -8.53 -2.46 3.85
N ILE A 218 -9.83 -2.17 3.87
CA ILE A 218 -10.73 -2.39 2.74
C ILE A 218 -11.13 -1.05 2.16
N LEU A 219 -10.95 -0.86 0.86
CA LEU A 219 -11.44 0.32 0.15
C LEU A 219 -12.89 0.10 -0.28
N ASP A 220 -13.69 1.16 -0.14
CA ASP A 220 -15.10 1.21 -0.50
C ASP A 220 -15.36 2.42 -1.41
N VAL A 221 -16.12 2.21 -2.49
CA VAL A 221 -16.69 3.28 -3.31
C VAL A 221 -18.20 3.20 -3.13
N PRO A 222 -18.81 4.05 -2.28
CA PRO A 222 -20.20 3.88 -1.89
C PRO A 222 -21.19 4.04 -3.04
N LYS A 223 -20.96 5.03 -3.93
CA LYS A 223 -21.87 5.39 -5.02
C LYS A 223 -21.55 4.64 -6.30
N THR A 224 -22.57 4.14 -6.98
CA THR A 224 -22.40 3.32 -8.20
C THR A 224 -21.85 4.16 -9.35
N GLU A 225 -22.26 5.41 -9.43
CA GLU A 225 -21.83 6.34 -10.47
C GLU A 225 -20.33 6.66 -10.34
N GLU A 226 -19.86 6.86 -9.10
CA GLU A 226 -18.42 6.99 -8.80
C GLU A 226 -17.65 5.72 -9.16
N HIS A 227 -18.23 4.56 -8.87
CA HIS A 227 -17.62 3.28 -9.18
C HIS A 227 -17.47 3.05 -10.69
N ILE A 228 -18.49 3.38 -11.47
CA ILE A 228 -18.48 3.35 -12.93
C ILE A 228 -17.43 4.32 -13.48
N ARG A 229 -17.38 5.56 -12.98
CA ARG A 229 -16.36 6.54 -13.38
C ARG A 229 -14.93 6.02 -13.21
N ASN A 230 -14.66 5.29 -12.14
CA ASN A 230 -13.33 4.71 -11.93
C ASN A 230 -12.94 3.68 -13.00
N PHE A 231 -13.89 3.02 -13.67
CA PHE A 231 -13.57 2.13 -14.78
C PHE A 231 -13.18 2.91 -16.04
N TYR A 232 -13.85 4.04 -16.32
CA TYR A 232 -13.46 4.93 -17.41
C TYR A 232 -12.09 5.56 -17.18
N SER A 233 -11.82 6.12 -16.00
CA SER A 233 -10.48 6.68 -15.69
C SER A 233 -9.36 5.65 -15.73
N ARG A 234 -9.69 4.36 -15.59
CA ARG A 234 -8.71 3.28 -15.68
C ARG A 234 -8.32 2.96 -17.13
N GLU A 235 -9.16 3.28 -18.11
CA GLU A 235 -8.88 3.10 -19.54
C GLU A 235 -7.69 3.95 -19.99
N GLU A 236 -7.57 5.17 -19.46
CA GLU A 236 -6.45 6.08 -19.76
C GLU A 236 -5.08 5.46 -19.45
N ASP A 237 -5.02 4.58 -18.44
CA ASP A 237 -3.81 3.91 -17.98
C ASP A 237 -3.74 2.41 -18.36
N SER A 238 -4.71 1.87 -19.11
CA SER A 238 -4.86 0.42 -19.32
C SER A 238 -5.61 0.05 -20.60
N LEU A 239 -5.11 -0.97 -21.32
CA LEU A 239 -5.78 -1.62 -22.47
C LEU A 239 -7.04 -2.45 -22.10
N ARG A 240 -7.70 -2.17 -20.98
CA ARG A 240 -8.85 -2.95 -20.50
C ARG A 240 -10.12 -2.22 -20.88
N ASP A 241 -11.00 -2.90 -21.65
CA ASP A 241 -12.31 -2.35 -21.99
C ASP A 241 -13.17 -2.11 -20.72
N PRO A 242 -13.53 -0.86 -20.41
CA PRO A 242 -14.37 -0.55 -19.25
C PRO A 242 -15.79 -1.11 -19.39
N ASN A 243 -16.32 -1.23 -20.62
CA ASN A 243 -17.70 -1.68 -20.85
C ASN A 243 -17.92 -3.11 -20.34
N LYS A 244 -16.90 -3.96 -20.43
CA LYS A 244 -16.93 -5.31 -19.85
C LYS A 244 -17.18 -5.32 -18.33
N TYR A 245 -16.69 -4.32 -17.60
CA TYR A 245 -16.91 -4.22 -16.15
C TYR A 245 -18.24 -3.54 -15.83
N ILE A 246 -18.62 -2.53 -16.62
CA ILE A 246 -19.86 -1.78 -16.40
C ILE A 246 -21.09 -2.68 -16.60
N LYS A 247 -21.07 -3.58 -17.58
CA LYS A 247 -22.12 -4.60 -17.78
C LYS A 247 -22.32 -5.51 -16.57
N GLU A 248 -21.29 -5.66 -15.74
CA GLU A 248 -21.24 -6.59 -14.60
C GLU A 248 -21.22 -5.82 -13.26
N ILE A 249 -21.65 -4.54 -13.28
CA ILE A 249 -21.53 -3.64 -12.13
C ILE A 249 -22.28 -4.17 -10.90
N ASP A 250 -23.44 -4.80 -11.10
CA ASP A 250 -24.27 -5.34 -10.01
C ASP A 250 -23.54 -6.47 -9.27
N ASP A 251 -22.92 -7.40 -9.99
CA ASP A 251 -22.12 -8.47 -9.41
C ASP A 251 -20.84 -7.94 -8.74
N ILE A 252 -20.17 -6.97 -9.37
CA ILE A 252 -19.02 -6.28 -8.77
C ILE A 252 -19.41 -5.62 -7.43
N ARG A 253 -20.57 -4.96 -7.39
CA ARG A 253 -21.09 -4.32 -6.17
C ARG A 253 -21.53 -5.33 -5.13
N LYS A 254 -22.16 -6.44 -5.54
CA LYS A 254 -22.50 -7.56 -4.66
C LYS A 254 -21.25 -8.12 -3.96
N LEU A 255 -20.16 -8.31 -4.71
CA LEU A 255 -18.87 -8.72 -4.14
C LEU A 255 -18.28 -7.66 -3.20
N GLN A 256 -18.32 -6.37 -3.58
CA GLN A 256 -17.85 -5.29 -2.70
C GLN A 256 -18.60 -5.29 -1.37
N ASN A 257 -19.93 -5.39 -1.40
CA ASN A 257 -20.77 -5.45 -0.20
C ASN A 257 -20.41 -6.67 0.67
N TYR A 258 -20.18 -7.83 0.05
CA TYR A 258 -19.70 -9.02 0.75
C TYR A 258 -18.36 -8.76 1.47
N ILE A 259 -17.38 -8.18 0.78
CA ILE A 259 -16.05 -7.86 1.35
C ILE A 259 -16.19 -6.87 2.53
N ILE A 260 -17.00 -5.83 2.37
CA ILE A 260 -17.26 -4.83 3.42
C ILE A 260 -17.92 -5.48 4.64
N ARG A 261 -18.91 -6.36 4.44
CA ARG A 261 -19.57 -7.09 5.52
C ARG A 261 -18.57 -7.95 6.30
N ARG A 262 -17.66 -8.64 5.61
CA ARG A 262 -16.57 -9.41 6.22
C ARG A 262 -15.61 -8.52 7.01
N ALA A 263 -15.27 -7.35 6.48
CA ALA A 263 -14.43 -6.36 7.16
C ALA A 263 -15.06 -5.87 8.47
N LYS A 264 -16.33 -5.44 8.42
CA LYS A 264 -17.10 -5.03 9.59
C LYS A 264 -17.14 -6.13 10.66
N LYS A 265 -17.48 -7.37 10.28
CA LYS A 265 -17.53 -8.52 11.21
C LYS A 265 -16.18 -8.77 11.90
N ARG A 266 -15.07 -8.51 11.23
CA ARG A 266 -13.71 -8.73 11.75
C ARG A 266 -13.03 -7.45 12.24
N LYS A 267 -13.76 -6.35 12.38
CA LYS A 267 -13.25 -5.04 12.82
C LYS A 267 -12.04 -4.54 12.00
N ILE A 268 -12.03 -4.85 10.70
CA ILE A 268 -11.06 -4.31 9.75
C ILE A 268 -11.56 -2.94 9.25
N PRO A 269 -10.74 -1.88 9.27
CA PRO A 269 -11.15 -0.57 8.78
C PRO A 269 -11.61 -0.60 7.32
N VAL A 270 -12.75 0.03 7.06
CA VAL A 270 -13.30 0.26 5.73
C VAL A 270 -13.13 1.75 5.41
N ILE A 271 -12.35 2.08 4.38
CA ILE A 271 -12.00 3.44 4.00
C ILE A 271 -12.75 3.80 2.72
N LYS A 272 -13.56 4.86 2.78
CA LYS A 272 -14.28 5.38 1.61
C LYS A 272 -13.30 6.10 0.68
N ASN A 273 -13.07 5.53 -0.49
CA ASN A 273 -12.15 6.05 -1.49
C ASN A 273 -12.89 6.96 -2.51
N VAL A 274 -13.30 8.14 -2.05
CA VAL A 274 -13.97 9.16 -2.89
C VAL A 274 -12.99 10.29 -3.24
N ASN A 275 -12.07 10.62 -2.33
CA ASN A 275 -11.02 11.60 -2.55
C ASN A 275 -9.67 10.95 -2.24
N PHE A 276 -8.77 10.99 -3.22
CA PHE A 276 -7.46 10.34 -3.14
C PHE A 276 -6.63 10.87 -1.96
N GLU A 277 -6.51 12.18 -1.80
CA GLU A 277 -5.69 12.79 -0.76
C GLU A 277 -6.21 12.46 0.65
N LYS A 278 -7.52 12.54 0.85
CA LYS A 278 -8.16 12.19 2.13
C LYS A 278 -7.97 10.71 2.47
N THR A 279 -8.11 9.83 1.48
CA THR A 279 -7.92 8.39 1.63
C THR A 279 -6.47 8.08 1.99
N MET A 280 -5.52 8.67 1.26
CA MET A 280 -4.09 8.56 1.51
C MET A 280 -3.72 9.04 2.91
N LYS A 281 -4.20 10.24 3.30
CA LYS A 281 -3.98 10.81 4.63
C LYS A 281 -4.48 9.88 5.72
N THR A 282 -5.73 9.42 5.62
CA THR A 282 -6.36 8.53 6.61
C THR A 282 -5.56 7.25 6.83
N ILE A 283 -5.11 6.59 5.75
CA ILE A 283 -4.35 5.34 5.85
C ILE A 283 -2.94 5.60 6.38
N LEU A 284 -2.25 6.63 5.88
CA LEU A 284 -0.89 6.93 6.31
C LEU A 284 -0.82 7.36 7.77
N GLU A 285 -1.75 8.19 8.24
CA GLU A 285 -1.84 8.58 9.66
C GLU A 285 -2.01 7.34 10.54
N ASP A 286 -2.96 6.45 10.22
CA ASP A 286 -3.15 5.21 11.00
C ASP A 286 -1.91 4.31 11.02
N ILE A 287 -1.22 4.16 9.87
CA ILE A 287 0.03 3.38 9.79
C ILE A 287 1.11 4.01 10.66
N VAL A 288 1.34 5.31 10.50
CA VAL A 288 2.43 6.05 11.13
C VAL A 288 2.22 6.11 12.64
N ASP A 289 1.00 6.40 13.10
CA ASP A 289 0.63 6.42 14.52
C ASP A 289 0.88 5.07 15.21
N LYS A 290 0.60 3.97 14.50
CA LYS A 290 0.83 2.61 15.02
C LYS A 290 2.30 2.24 14.99
N LEU A 291 3.03 2.58 13.92
CA LEU A 291 4.47 2.34 13.84
C LEU A 291 5.24 3.12 14.90
N GLU A 292 4.79 4.32 15.28
CA GLU A 292 5.40 5.07 16.37
C GLU A 292 5.29 4.39 17.74
N LYS A 293 4.21 3.63 17.98
CA LYS A 293 4.04 2.88 19.23
C LYS A 293 4.89 1.61 19.29
N GLU A 294 5.40 1.17 18.14
CA GLU A 294 6.26 0.00 17.99
C GLU A 294 7.76 0.36 18.03
N LEU A 295 8.09 1.67 18.11
CA LEU A 295 9.44 2.23 18.20
C LEU A 295 9.85 2.52 19.65
#